data_AF-A0A7S2UD58-F1
#
_entry.id   AF-A0A7S2UD58-F1
#
_cell.length_a   1.000
_cell.length_b   1.000
_cell.length_c   1.000
_cell.angle_alpha   90.00
_cell.angle_beta   90.00
_cell.angle_gamma   90.00
#
_symmetry.space_group_name_H-M   'P 1'
#
loop_
_entity.id
_entity.type
_entity.pdbx_description
1 polymer ?
#
loop_
_entity_poly.entity_id
_entity_poly.type
_entity_poly.pdbx_seq_one_letter_code
_entity_poly.pdbx_strand_id
1 'polypeptide(L)'
;ENCPLSCDLCVPHTNLKEQEAEKHGLWTESRTSREEYLDKKSDPSCVDDDEDCKYWAGLGECETNAAFMLEGCRKSCKVCGVDKTYGVEQEAEGPERQQVLDRMVEMKRYMETVVAVDPKYSKVKDTCENLHKMCLFWAVVGECESNPENMKIECAPACQTCEQLEL
;
A
#
# COMPACT_ATOMS: atom_id res chain seq x y z
N GLU A 1 -28.73 21.62 -27.14
CA GLU A 1 -30.19 21.48 -27.01
C GLU A 1 -30.80 21.42 -28.40
N ASN A 2 -31.82 20.57 -28.59
CA ASN A 2 -32.51 20.20 -29.83
C ASN A 2 -31.90 19.06 -30.66
N CYS A 3 -32.09 17.83 -30.19
CA CYS A 3 -32.13 16.65 -31.07
C CYS A 3 -33.61 16.23 -31.24
N PRO A 4 -34.17 16.15 -32.47
CA PRO A 4 -35.57 15.80 -32.69
C PRO A 4 -35.85 14.30 -32.54
N LEU A 5 -37.10 13.99 -32.19
CA LEU A 5 -37.65 12.68 -31.86
C LEU A 5 -37.56 11.64 -33.01
N SER A 6 -36.46 10.90 -33.08
CA SER A 6 -36.49 9.45 -33.33
C SER A 6 -35.33 8.79 -32.57
N CYS A 7 -35.68 7.93 -31.62
CA CYS A 7 -34.81 7.59 -30.48
C CYS A 7 -33.79 6.46 -30.70
N ASP A 8 -33.40 6.10 -31.93
CA ASP A 8 -32.55 4.92 -32.16
C ASP A 8 -31.17 5.20 -32.79
N LEU A 9 -30.73 6.46 -32.87
CA LEU A 9 -29.43 6.79 -33.51
C LEU A 9 -28.52 7.77 -32.75
N CYS A 10 -28.79 8.08 -31.49
CA CYS A 10 -27.85 8.87 -30.68
C CYS A 10 -26.82 7.96 -29.99
N VAL A 11 -25.65 7.76 -30.63
CA VAL A 11 -24.44 7.30 -29.95
C VAL A 11 -23.72 8.53 -29.38
N PRO A 12 -23.38 8.58 -28.08
CA PRO A 12 -22.61 9.69 -27.53
C PRO A 12 -21.22 9.72 -28.17
N HIS A 13 -20.74 10.93 -28.51
CA HIS A 13 -19.37 11.14 -29.00
C HIS A 13 -18.37 10.69 -27.92
N THR A 14 -17.92 9.44 -27.99
CA THR A 14 -16.78 8.95 -27.24
C THR A 14 -15.52 9.63 -27.76
N ASN A 15 -14.64 9.97 -26.82
CA ASN A 15 -13.44 10.74 -27.06
C ASN A 15 -12.47 9.87 -27.88
N LEU A 16 -11.95 10.40 -29.00
CA LEU A 16 -11.08 9.69 -29.94
C LEU A 16 -9.79 9.09 -29.33
N LYS A 17 -9.48 9.38 -28.06
CA LYS A 17 -8.42 8.69 -27.30
C LYS A 17 -8.77 7.25 -26.88
N GLU A 18 -10.04 6.86 -26.90
CA GLU A 18 -10.47 5.49 -26.55
C GLU A 18 -10.20 4.47 -27.66
N GLN A 19 -10.02 4.90 -28.91
CA GLN A 19 -9.90 3.99 -30.06
C GLN A 19 -8.47 3.46 -30.33
N GLU A 20 -7.44 3.97 -29.65
CA GLU A 20 -6.08 3.42 -29.78
C GLU A 20 -5.79 2.26 -28.81
N ALA A 21 -6.64 2.07 -27.79
CA ALA A 21 -6.49 1.00 -26.80
C ALA A 21 -6.91 -0.40 -27.30
N GLU A 22 -7.60 -0.50 -28.43
CA GLU A 22 -8.12 -1.78 -28.96
C GLU A 22 -7.09 -2.56 -29.80
N LYS A 23 -5.95 -1.95 -30.16
CA LYS A 23 -4.95 -2.60 -31.05
C LYS A 23 -3.94 -3.49 -30.34
N HIS A 24 -3.94 -3.53 -29.00
CA HIS A 24 -2.96 -4.30 -28.22
C HIS A 24 -3.56 -5.38 -27.30
N GLY A 25 -4.83 -5.77 -27.49
CA GLY A 25 -5.32 -7.09 -27.08
C GLY A 25 -5.14 -7.48 -25.60
N LEU A 26 -5.27 -6.55 -24.66
CA LEU A 26 -5.32 -6.85 -23.22
C LEU A 26 -6.71 -6.55 -22.64
N TRP A 27 -7.73 -7.25 -23.14
CA TRP A 27 -8.97 -7.48 -22.40
C TRP A 27 -9.43 -8.91 -22.66
N THR A 28 -8.76 -9.88 -22.03
CA THR A 28 -9.39 -11.18 -21.81
C THR A 28 -10.23 -11.09 -20.54
N GLU A 29 -11.46 -11.55 -20.65
CA GLU A 29 -12.49 -11.52 -19.63
C GLU A 29 -12.03 -12.19 -18.33
N SER A 30 -11.81 -11.39 -17.29
CA SER A 30 -12.08 -11.84 -15.92
C SER A 30 -12.66 -10.68 -15.13
N ARG A 31 -13.99 -10.56 -15.16
CA ARG A 31 -14.72 -9.78 -14.15
C ARG A 31 -14.69 -10.58 -12.85
N THR A 32 -13.57 -10.58 -12.15
CA THR A 32 -13.52 -11.09 -10.77
C THR A 32 -14.52 -10.28 -9.94
N SER A 33 -15.35 -10.94 -9.14
CA SER A 33 -16.35 -10.25 -8.32
C SER A 33 -15.66 -9.29 -7.34
N ARG A 34 -16.38 -8.27 -6.84
CA ARG A 34 -15.84 -7.39 -5.78
C ARG A 34 -15.34 -8.21 -4.59
N GLU A 35 -16.03 -9.30 -4.27
CA GLU A 35 -15.66 -10.23 -3.20
C GLU A 35 -14.36 -10.98 -3.52
N GLU A 36 -14.17 -11.43 -4.76
CA GLU A 36 -12.93 -12.09 -5.21
C GLU A 36 -11.74 -11.13 -5.29
N TYR A 37 -11.98 -9.86 -5.66
CA TYR A 37 -10.96 -8.80 -5.61
C TYR A 37 -10.54 -8.48 -4.17
N LEU A 38 -11.49 -8.44 -3.23
CA LEU A 38 -11.23 -8.19 -1.81
C LEU A 38 -10.54 -9.37 -1.13
N ASP A 39 -10.82 -10.61 -1.55
CA ASP A 39 -10.12 -11.81 -1.10
C ASP A 39 -8.65 -11.81 -1.55
N LYS A 40 -8.38 -11.42 -2.81
CA LYS A 40 -7.01 -11.24 -3.34
C LYS A 40 -6.26 -10.02 -2.76
N LYS A 41 -6.97 -9.08 -2.13
CA LYS A 41 -6.42 -7.91 -1.43
C LYS A 41 -6.48 -8.07 0.10
N SER A 42 -6.82 -9.26 0.59
CA SER A 42 -6.81 -9.51 2.03
C SER A 42 -5.35 -9.57 2.50
N ASP A 43 -5.02 -8.78 3.52
CA ASP A 43 -3.76 -8.94 4.23
C ASP A 43 -3.82 -10.30 4.94
N PRO A 44 -3.07 -11.34 4.50
CA PRO A 44 -3.13 -12.66 5.11
C PRO A 44 -2.65 -12.65 6.56
N SER A 45 -1.92 -11.59 6.98
CA SER A 45 -1.54 -11.38 8.38
C SER A 45 -2.65 -10.74 9.22
N CYS A 46 -3.71 -10.22 8.60
CA CYS A 46 -4.88 -9.72 9.32
C CYS A 46 -5.88 -10.84 9.62
N VAL A 47 -5.65 -11.49 10.75
CA VAL A 47 -6.53 -12.50 11.33
C VAL A 47 -7.05 -12.03 12.69
N ASP A 48 -8.03 -12.75 13.20
CA ASP A 48 -8.41 -12.70 14.61
C ASP A 48 -7.68 -13.85 15.31
N ASP A 49 -7.09 -13.55 16.46
CA ASP A 49 -6.34 -14.50 17.28
C ASP A 49 -7.24 -15.26 18.26
N ASP A 50 -8.47 -14.77 18.47
CA ASP A 50 -9.48 -15.36 19.34
C ASP A 50 -10.81 -15.60 18.59
N GLU A 51 -11.51 -16.67 18.95
CA GLU A 51 -12.81 -17.01 18.40
C GLU A 51 -13.91 -16.02 18.81
N ASP A 52 -13.75 -15.39 19.98
CA ASP A 52 -14.68 -14.40 20.53
C ASP A 52 -14.46 -12.99 19.98
N CYS A 53 -13.44 -12.75 19.16
CA CYS A 53 -13.16 -11.44 18.58
C CYS A 53 -14.38 -10.80 17.89
N LYS A 54 -15.21 -11.60 17.20
CA LYS A 54 -16.46 -11.13 16.58
C LYS A 54 -17.49 -10.70 17.61
N TYR A 55 -17.58 -11.46 18.71
CA TYR A 55 -18.50 -11.17 19.80
C TYR A 55 -18.10 -9.86 20.50
N TRP A 56 -16.84 -9.73 20.89
CA TRP A 56 -16.30 -8.51 21.52
C TRP A 56 -16.40 -7.29 20.60
N ALA A 57 -16.10 -7.42 19.31
CA ALA A 57 -16.30 -6.34 18.35
C ALA A 57 -17.78 -5.91 18.28
N GLY A 58 -18.71 -6.86 18.35
CA GLY A 58 -20.15 -6.58 18.43
C GLY A 58 -20.59 -5.86 19.71
N LEU A 59 -19.80 -5.93 20.78
CA LEU A 59 -20.01 -5.19 22.03
C LEU A 59 -19.39 -3.78 22.02
N GLY A 60 -18.66 -3.41 20.97
CA GLY A 60 -17.97 -2.11 20.89
C GLY A 60 -16.58 -2.08 21.54
N GLU A 61 -15.98 -3.25 21.77
CA GLU A 61 -14.63 -3.35 22.37
C GLU A 61 -13.55 -2.74 21.46
N CYS A 62 -13.81 -2.64 20.15
CA CYS A 62 -12.89 -1.98 19.21
C CYS A 62 -12.65 -0.51 19.56
N GLU A 63 -13.65 0.16 20.16
CA GLU A 63 -13.57 1.55 20.58
C GLU A 63 -13.22 1.67 22.07
N THR A 64 -13.80 0.84 22.93
CA THR A 64 -13.64 0.93 24.39
C THR A 64 -12.37 0.23 24.90
N ASN A 65 -11.85 -0.72 24.14
CA ASN A 65 -10.68 -1.53 24.48
C ASN A 65 -9.79 -1.73 23.24
N ALA A 66 -9.57 -0.63 22.52
CA ALA A 66 -8.87 -0.62 21.24
C ALA A 66 -7.48 -1.28 21.32
N ALA A 67 -6.72 -1.08 22.39
CA ALA A 67 -5.38 -1.65 22.50
C ALA A 67 -5.39 -3.19 22.40
N PHE A 68 -6.25 -3.85 23.17
CA PHE A 68 -6.41 -5.31 23.14
C PHE A 68 -6.95 -5.79 21.80
N MET A 69 -7.99 -5.11 21.30
CA MET A 69 -8.69 -5.54 20.09
C MET A 69 -7.89 -5.28 18.80
N LEU A 70 -7.08 -4.22 18.74
CA LEU A 70 -6.23 -3.92 17.60
C LEU A 70 -4.95 -4.78 17.58
N GLU A 71 -4.60 -5.42 18.70
CA GLU A 71 -3.52 -6.39 18.74
C GLU A 71 -4.00 -7.76 18.24
N GLY A 72 -5.07 -8.31 18.83
CA GLY A 72 -5.51 -9.68 18.56
C GLY A 72 -6.78 -9.83 17.70
N CYS A 73 -7.60 -8.80 17.52
CA CYS A 73 -8.91 -8.90 16.87
C CYS A 73 -9.05 -7.96 15.66
N ARG A 74 -7.96 -7.76 14.93
CA ARG A 74 -7.85 -6.78 13.85
C ARG A 74 -8.87 -6.98 12.74
N LYS A 75 -9.17 -8.25 12.43
CA LYS A 75 -10.12 -8.59 11.38
C LYS A 75 -11.55 -8.28 11.82
N SER A 76 -11.92 -8.64 13.04
CA SER A 76 -13.22 -8.34 13.62
C SER A 76 -13.44 -6.84 13.82
N CYS A 77 -12.40 -6.10 14.20
CA CYS A 77 -12.46 -4.62 14.26
C CYS A 77 -12.36 -3.93 12.90
N LYS A 78 -12.24 -4.69 11.80
CA LYS A 78 -12.17 -4.16 10.42
C LYS A 78 -11.02 -3.19 10.22
N VAL A 79 -9.94 -3.43 10.96
CA VAL A 79 -8.70 -2.65 10.89
C VAL A 79 -7.63 -3.40 10.10
N CYS A 80 -8.00 -4.42 9.33
CA CYS A 80 -7.09 -5.02 8.36
C CYS A 80 -6.58 -3.95 7.40
N GLY A 81 -5.26 -3.73 7.42
CA GLY A 81 -4.63 -2.68 6.66
C GLY A 81 -4.52 -1.32 7.37
N VAL A 82 -4.60 -1.24 8.71
CA VAL A 82 -3.96 -0.09 9.40
C VAL A 82 -2.50 -0.12 8.98
N ASP A 83 -2.06 0.96 8.34
CA ASP A 83 -0.80 1.05 7.62
C ASP A 83 0.33 0.43 8.45
N LYS A 84 0.96 -0.62 7.90
CA LYS A 84 2.30 -0.98 8.35
C LYS A 84 3.16 0.24 8.08
N THR A 85 3.43 1.01 9.12
CA THR A 85 4.39 2.11 9.08
C THR A 85 5.76 1.46 9.08
N TYR A 86 6.51 1.61 7.98
CA TYR A 86 7.87 1.08 7.86
C TYR A 86 8.84 2.00 8.61
N GLY A 87 8.68 2.08 9.93
CA GLY A 87 9.38 2.99 10.83
C GLY A 87 8.61 4.27 11.16
N VAL A 88 9.34 5.34 11.44
CA VAL A 88 8.77 6.63 11.85
C VAL A 88 7.95 7.28 10.72
N GLU A 89 6.90 8.03 11.09
CA GLU A 89 6.08 8.77 10.13
C GLU A 89 6.93 9.76 9.31
N GLN A 90 6.67 9.82 8.00
CA GLN A 90 7.50 10.56 7.05
C GLN A 90 6.84 11.89 6.64
N GLU A 91 7.63 12.96 6.61
CA GLU A 91 7.18 14.28 6.19
C GLU A 91 7.18 14.41 4.67
N ALA A 92 6.10 14.98 4.11
CA ALA A 92 5.93 15.24 2.69
C ALA A 92 5.45 16.68 2.49
N GLU A 93 6.39 17.62 2.67
CA GLU A 93 6.15 19.05 2.53
C GLU A 93 7.08 19.68 1.48
N GLY A 94 6.82 20.93 1.12
CA GLY A 94 7.66 21.67 0.18
C GLY A 94 7.47 21.31 -1.30
N PRO A 95 8.34 21.83 -2.19
CA PRO A 95 8.22 21.64 -3.63
C PRO A 95 8.41 20.18 -4.07
N GLU A 96 9.15 19.38 -3.29
CA GLU A 96 9.39 17.97 -3.55
C GLU A 96 8.26 17.05 -3.07
N ARG A 97 7.19 17.59 -2.44
CA ARG A 97 6.10 16.82 -1.83
C ARG A 97 5.58 15.68 -2.72
N GLN A 98 5.34 15.95 -4.01
CA GLN A 98 4.82 14.91 -4.90
C GLN A 98 5.82 13.77 -5.10
N GLN A 99 7.10 14.09 -5.26
CA GLN A 99 8.15 13.09 -5.41
C GLN A 99 8.31 12.26 -4.13
N VAL A 100 8.15 12.88 -2.96
CA VAL A 100 8.15 12.19 -1.67
C VAL A 100 6.96 11.22 -1.57
N LEU A 101 5.77 11.63 -1.99
CA LEU A 101 4.60 10.75 -2.03
C LEU A 101 4.78 9.60 -3.03
N ASP A 102 5.37 9.86 -4.19
CA ASP A 102 5.65 8.81 -5.18
C ASP A 102 6.68 7.81 -4.63
N ARG A 103 7.72 8.29 -3.94
CA ARG A 103 8.70 7.45 -3.24
C ARG A 103 8.05 6.66 -2.11
N MET A 104 7.07 7.21 -1.40
CA MET A 104 6.30 6.48 -0.38
C MET A 104 5.58 5.26 -0.98
N VAL A 105 4.95 5.42 -2.14
CA VAL A 105 4.28 4.33 -2.86
C VAL A 105 5.28 3.28 -3.33
N GLU A 106 6.43 3.71 -3.85
CA GLU A 106 7.51 2.83 -4.29
C GLU A 106 8.08 2.01 -3.12
N MET A 107 8.39 2.67 -2.01
CA MET A 107 8.83 2.03 -0.76
C MET A 107 7.80 1.03 -0.26
N LYS A 108 6.52 1.41 -0.20
CA LYS A 108 5.45 0.51 0.24
C LYS A 108 5.40 -0.75 -0.63
N ARG A 109 5.50 -0.58 -1.95
CA ARG A 109 5.58 -1.70 -2.88
C ARG A 109 6.79 -2.57 -2.63
N TYR A 110 7.98 -2.00 -2.44
CA TYR A 110 9.19 -2.75 -2.12
C TYR A 110 9.00 -3.59 -0.84
N MET A 111 8.48 -2.98 0.21
CA MET A 111 8.25 -3.67 1.48
C MET A 111 7.20 -4.79 1.38
N GLU A 112 6.09 -4.56 0.67
CA GLU A 112 4.99 -5.52 0.55
C GLU A 112 5.28 -6.65 -0.44
N THR A 113 5.99 -6.36 -1.54
CA THR A 113 6.11 -7.31 -2.66
C THR A 113 7.48 -7.98 -2.76
N VAL A 114 8.50 -7.38 -2.14
CA VAL A 114 9.86 -7.95 -2.11
C VAL A 114 10.17 -8.42 -0.70
N VAL A 115 10.23 -7.51 0.27
CA VAL A 115 10.72 -7.80 1.63
C VAL A 115 9.79 -8.74 2.39
N ALA A 116 8.47 -8.57 2.27
CA ALA A 116 7.51 -9.42 2.97
C ALA A 116 7.38 -10.84 2.38
N VAL A 117 7.76 -11.02 1.11
CA VAL A 117 7.48 -12.27 0.35
C VAL A 117 8.73 -13.13 0.20
N ASP A 118 9.89 -12.54 -0.05
CA ASP A 118 11.11 -13.29 -0.30
C ASP A 118 11.72 -13.82 1.02
N PRO A 119 11.90 -15.16 1.17
CA PRO A 119 12.48 -15.77 2.38
C PRO A 119 13.87 -15.24 2.73
N LYS A 120 14.62 -14.69 1.78
CA LYS A 120 15.89 -14.00 2.03
C LYS A 120 15.76 -12.99 3.17
N TYR A 121 14.70 -12.19 3.15
CA TYR A 121 14.50 -11.11 4.12
C TYR A 121 13.92 -11.57 5.45
N SER A 122 13.72 -12.87 5.67
CA SER A 122 13.10 -13.43 6.89
C SER A 122 13.73 -12.93 8.20
N LYS A 123 15.02 -12.60 8.20
CA LYS A 123 15.77 -12.10 9.38
C LYS A 123 15.69 -10.59 9.57
N VAL A 124 15.43 -9.83 8.51
CA VAL A 124 15.57 -8.36 8.50
C VAL A 124 14.24 -7.63 8.24
N LYS A 125 13.22 -8.33 7.74
CA LYS A 125 11.92 -7.75 7.37
C LYS A 125 11.22 -7.02 8.52
N ASP A 126 11.42 -7.48 9.76
CA ASP A 126 10.80 -6.91 10.96
C ASP A 126 11.63 -5.77 11.56
N THR A 127 12.89 -5.60 11.14
CA THR A 127 13.79 -4.52 11.59
C THR A 127 14.09 -3.50 10.49
N CYS A 128 13.59 -3.72 9.27
CA CYS A 128 13.81 -2.81 8.16
C CYS A 128 12.82 -1.64 8.23
N GLU A 129 13.26 -0.55 8.83
CA GLU A 129 12.45 0.61 9.15
C GLU A 129 13.19 1.91 8.78
N ASN A 130 12.43 2.96 8.46
CA ASN A 130 12.97 4.32 8.40
C ASN A 130 13.04 4.88 9.82
N LEU A 131 14.23 5.24 10.26
CA LEU A 131 14.46 5.75 11.62
C LEU A 131 14.33 7.28 11.71
N HIS A 132 14.29 7.96 10.56
CA HIS A 132 14.15 9.41 10.49
C HIS A 132 12.95 9.85 9.64
N LYS A 133 12.25 10.90 10.07
CA LYS A 133 11.04 11.44 9.41
C LYS A 133 11.26 11.99 8.00
N MET A 134 12.51 12.15 7.60
CA MET A 134 12.92 12.67 6.28
C MET A 134 13.56 11.60 5.38
N CYS A 135 13.53 10.32 5.75
CA CYS A 135 14.15 9.27 4.93
C CYS A 135 13.63 9.26 3.50
N LEU A 136 12.32 9.44 3.28
CA LEU A 136 11.76 9.54 1.93
C LEU A 136 12.25 10.77 1.16
N PHE A 137 12.35 11.93 1.82
CA PHE A 137 12.87 13.15 1.20
C PHE A 137 14.35 13.00 0.82
N TRP A 138 15.17 12.51 1.74
CA TRP A 138 16.59 12.24 1.50
C TRP A 138 16.81 11.24 0.37
N ALA A 139 15.98 10.19 0.30
CA ALA A 139 16.00 9.25 -0.81
C ALA A 139 15.57 9.88 -2.16
N VAL A 140 14.73 10.91 -2.15
CA VAL A 140 14.33 11.66 -3.36
C VAL A 140 15.46 12.58 -3.83
N VAL A 141 16.16 13.25 -2.92
CA VAL A 141 17.25 14.19 -3.28
C VAL A 141 18.61 13.50 -3.50
N GLY A 142 18.65 12.16 -3.51
CA GLY A 142 19.82 11.37 -3.92
C GLY A 142 20.81 11.04 -2.79
N GLU A 143 20.35 11.06 -1.54
CA GLU A 143 21.20 10.74 -0.38
C GLU A 143 21.57 9.25 -0.32
N CYS A 144 20.73 8.36 -0.87
CA CYS A 144 21.02 6.91 -0.93
C CYS A 144 22.32 6.60 -1.69
N GLU A 145 22.66 7.42 -2.69
CA GLU A 145 23.88 7.31 -3.48
C GLU A 145 24.99 8.22 -2.96
N SER A 146 24.64 9.44 -2.52
CA SER A 146 25.61 10.44 -2.10
C SER A 146 26.19 10.18 -0.71
N ASN A 147 25.36 9.70 0.22
CA ASN A 147 25.70 9.43 1.61
C ASN A 147 25.20 8.03 2.03
N PRO A 148 25.74 6.96 1.40
CA PRO A 148 25.16 5.62 1.47
C PRO A 148 25.28 4.94 2.83
N GLU A 149 26.30 5.23 3.65
CA GLU A 149 26.56 4.46 4.88
C GLU A 149 25.38 4.50 5.86
N ASN A 150 24.86 5.70 6.16
CA ASN A 150 23.73 5.83 7.07
C ASN A 150 22.40 5.61 6.36
N MET A 151 22.26 6.09 5.12
CA MET A 151 21.00 6.01 4.37
C MET A 151 20.56 4.57 4.10
N LYS A 152 21.50 3.66 3.84
CA LYS A 152 21.18 2.26 3.53
C LYS A 152 20.85 1.41 4.75
N ILE A 153 21.12 1.92 5.96
CA ILE A 153 20.84 1.24 7.22
C ILE A 153 19.65 1.92 7.93
N GLU A 154 19.76 3.22 8.21
CA GLU A 154 18.75 3.98 8.97
C GLU A 154 17.54 4.39 8.13
N CYS A 155 17.68 4.41 6.81
CA CYS A 155 16.60 4.70 5.86
C CYS A 155 16.42 3.56 4.85
N ALA A 156 16.70 2.32 5.28
CA ALA A 156 16.76 1.15 4.42
C ALA A 156 15.48 0.94 3.58
N PRO A 157 14.25 1.12 4.09
CA PRO A 157 13.05 1.05 3.26
C PRO A 157 13.01 2.14 2.17
N ALA A 158 13.29 3.39 2.52
CA ALA A 158 13.27 4.50 1.56
C ALA A 158 14.33 4.36 0.46
N CYS A 159 15.50 3.79 0.80
CA CYS A 159 16.55 3.46 -0.16
C CYS A 159 16.39 2.08 -0.82
N GLN A 160 15.40 1.29 -0.42
CA GLN A 160 15.18 -0.09 -0.86
C GLN A 160 16.39 -1.02 -0.66
N THR A 161 16.96 -0.99 0.54
CA THR A 161 18.24 -1.64 0.88
C THR A 161 18.16 -2.53 2.11
N CYS A 162 16.98 -3.05 2.46
CA CYS A 162 16.78 -3.92 3.63
C CYS A 162 17.74 -5.12 3.70
N GLU A 163 18.23 -5.60 2.56
CA GLU A 163 19.20 -6.69 2.46
C GLU A 163 20.57 -6.34 3.05
N GLN A 164 20.88 -5.06 3.23
CA GLN A 164 22.15 -4.60 3.81
C GLN A 164 22.14 -4.58 5.34
N LEU A 165 20.99 -4.91 5.95
CA LEU A 165 20.86 -5.07 7.40
C LEU A 165 21.35 -6.45 7.88
N GLU A 166 21.64 -7.37 6.96
CA GLU A 166 22.31 -8.64 7.25
C GLU A 166 23.83 -8.42 7.45
N LEU A 167 24.21 -7.75 8.55
CA LEU A 167 25.61 -7.71 9.00
C LEU A 167 26.02 -9.01 9.71
#